data_AF-A0AAW4L382-F1
#
_entry.id   AF-A0AAW4L382-F1
#
_cell.length_a   1.000
_cell.length_b   1.000
_cell.length_c   1.000
_cell.angle_alpha   90.00
_cell.angle_beta   90.00
_cell.angle_gamma   90.00
#
_symmetry.space_group_name_H-M   'P 1'
#
loop_
_entity.id
_entity.type
_entity.pdbx_description
1 polymer ?
#
loop_
_entity_poly.entity_id
_entity_poly.type
_entity_poly.pdbx_seq_one_letter_code
_entity_poly.pdbx_strand_id
1 'polypeptide(L)'
;MTLIEEQLGQKISEVFSRFDVEPLASASVAQVHAAQLKTGEEVVVKVIRPGLKPIIGQDLAWLFILARAAERFSADARLLHPVDVVA
;
A
#
# COMPACT_ATOMS: atom_id res chain seq x y z
N MET A 1 -10.89 4.91 10.45
CA MET A 1 -10.44 6.22 10.95
C MET A 1 -9.28 6.09 11.94
N THR A 2 -9.35 5.16 12.90
CA THR A 2 -8.29 4.95 13.92
C THR A 2 -6.88 4.83 13.35
N LEU A 3 -6.68 4.04 12.28
CA LEU A 3 -5.36 3.90 11.64
C LEU A 3 -4.78 5.23 11.10
N ILE A 4 -5.64 6.10 10.59
CA ILE A 4 -5.24 7.41 10.05
C ILE A 4 -4.84 8.33 11.21
N GLU A 5 -5.63 8.33 12.30
CA GLU A 5 -5.34 9.11 13.51
C GLU A 5 -4.06 8.63 14.22
N GLU A 6 -3.83 7.31 14.26
CA GLU A 6 -2.60 6.72 14.79
C GLU A 6 -1.37 7.17 13.99
N GLN A 7 -1.47 7.24 12.66
CA GLN A 7 -0.37 7.71 11.81
C GLN A 7 -0.17 9.23 11.87
N LEU A 8 -1.24 10.00 12.07
CA LEU A 8 -1.17 11.46 12.23
C LEU A 8 -0.75 11.88 13.65
N GLY A 9 -0.93 11.00 14.65
CA GLY A 9 -0.70 11.30 16.08
C GLY A 9 -1.71 12.30 16.66
N GLN A 10 -2.77 12.62 15.93
CA GLN A 10 -3.80 13.62 16.26
C GLN A 10 -5.14 13.16 15.70
N LYS A 11 -6.24 13.73 16.19
CA LYS A 11 -7.57 13.41 15.66
C LYS A 11 -7.73 13.98 14.25
N ILE A 12 -8.51 13.31 13.39
CA ILE A 12 -8.80 13.82 12.04
C ILE A 12 -9.48 15.20 12.11
N SER A 13 -10.36 15.40 13.09
CA SER A 13 -11.02 16.68 13.34
C SER A 13 -10.07 17.81 13.78
N GLU A 14 -8.84 17.48 14.21
CA GLU A 14 -7.82 18.46 14.58
C GLU A 14 -7.08 18.99 13.36
N VAL A 15 -6.90 18.15 12.34
CA VAL A 15 -6.13 18.45 11.11
C VAL A 15 -7.02 18.93 9.96
N PHE A 16 -8.17 18.29 9.76
CA PHE A 16 -9.06 18.52 8.62
C PHE A 16 -10.31 19.29 9.04
N SER A 17 -10.73 20.25 8.22
CA SER A 17 -12.04 20.90 8.33
C SER A 17 -13.16 20.01 7.76
N ARG A 18 -12.83 19.21 6.74
CA ARG A 18 -13.71 18.22 6.10
C ARG A 18 -12.91 16.97 5.79
N PHE A 19 -13.46 15.80 6.08
CA PHE A 19 -12.87 14.53 5.66
C PHE A 19 -13.98 13.62 5.18
N ASP A 20 -13.92 13.18 3.93
CA ASP A 20 -14.89 12.24 3.39
C ASP A 20 -14.55 10.82 3.81
N VAL A 21 -15.46 10.21 4.58
CA VAL A 21 -15.31 8.84 5.06
C VAL A 21 -15.49 7.85 3.92
N GLU A 22 -16.30 8.21 2.92
CA GLU A 22 -16.47 7.39 1.74
C GLU A 22 -15.26 7.62 0.81
N PRO A 23 -14.54 6.57 0.41
CA PRO A 23 -13.41 6.73 -0.48
C PRO A 23 -13.90 7.20 -1.85
N LEU A 24 -13.32 8.31 -2.34
CA LEU A 24 -13.50 8.81 -3.69
C LEU A 24 -13.12 7.76 -4.75
N ALA A 25 -12.06 6.99 -4.46
CA ALA A 25 -11.58 5.95 -5.35
C ALA A 25 -10.84 4.84 -4.62
N SER A 26 -10.79 3.68 -5.27
CA SER A 26 -9.92 2.57 -4.91
C SER A 26 -8.62 2.67 -5.72
N ALA A 27 -7.49 2.81 -5.04
CA ALA A 27 -6.16 2.64 -5.64
C ALA A 27 -5.66 1.20 -5.37
N SER A 28 -4.71 0.71 -6.18
CA SER A 28 -4.22 -0.68 -6.13
C SER A 28 -4.08 -1.24 -4.69
N VAL A 29 -3.25 -0.59 -3.86
CA VAL A 29 -2.96 -0.99 -2.47
C VAL A 29 -3.58 -0.07 -1.41
N ALA A 30 -4.39 0.91 -1.82
CA ALA A 30 -4.84 1.99 -0.96
C ALA A 30 -6.26 2.46 -1.29
N GLN A 31 -6.91 3.13 -0.35
CA GLN A 31 -8.13 3.90 -0.55
C GLN A 31 -7.77 5.37 -0.68
N VAL A 32 -8.56 6.11 -1.44
CA VAL A 32 -8.36 7.53 -1.70
C VAL A 32 -9.54 8.30 -1.15
N HIS A 33 -9.29 9.20 -0.20
CA HIS A 33 -10.31 10.04 0.44
C HIS A 33 -10.11 11.50 0.04
N ALA A 34 -11.20 12.20 -0.23
CA ALA A 34 -11.19 13.65 -0.38
C ALA A 34 -11.24 14.31 1.01
N ALA A 35 -10.44 15.33 1.23
CA ALA A 35 -10.44 16.08 2.48
C ALA A 35 -10.09 17.55 2.25
N GLN A 36 -10.40 18.39 3.22
CA GLN A 36 -9.99 19.78 3.26
C GLN A 36 -9.25 20.02 4.57
N LEU A 37 -8.07 20.63 4.49
CA LEU A 37 -7.31 21.06 5.66
C LEU A 37 -8.00 22.24 6.34
N LYS A 38 -7.73 22.45 7.63
CA LYS A 38 -8.20 23.65 8.34
C LYS A 38 -7.65 24.97 7.78
N THR A 39 -6.55 24.91 7.04
CA THR A 39 -6.00 26.04 6.26
C THR A 39 -6.86 26.41 5.06
N GLY A 40 -7.83 25.55 4.68
CA GLY A 40 -8.73 25.74 3.54
C GLY A 40 -8.32 24.97 2.29
N GLU A 41 -7.13 24.37 2.27
CA GLU A 41 -6.60 23.64 1.12
C GLU A 41 -7.32 22.30 0.90
N GLU A 42 -7.74 22.04 -0.34
CA GLU A 42 -8.32 20.77 -0.77
C GLU A 42 -7.21 19.75 -1.02
N VAL A 43 -7.32 18.58 -0.39
CA VAL A 43 -6.28 17.54 -0.39
C VAL A 43 -6.87 16.15 -0.62
N VAL A 44 -6.01 15.24 -1.06
CA VAL A 44 -6.33 13.83 -1.26
C VAL A 44 -5.53 12.99 -0.27
N VAL A 45 -6.22 12.23 0.56
CA VAL A 45 -5.61 11.37 1.58
C VAL A 45 -5.62 9.93 1.07
N LYS A 46 -4.42 9.38 0.83
CA LYS A 46 -4.24 7.98 0.44
C LYS A 46 -3.99 7.13 1.68
N VAL A 47 -4.84 6.14 1.92
CA VAL A 47 -4.80 5.27 3.10
C VAL A 47 -4.55 3.85 2.65
N ILE A 48 -3.45 3.24 3.10
CA ILE A 48 -3.16 1.83 2.77
C ILE A 48 -4.26 0.94 3.37
N ARG A 49 -4.74 -0.04 2.59
CA ARG A 49 -5.81 -0.92 3.07
C ARG A 49 -5.35 -1.69 4.31
N PRO A 50 -6.18 -1.76 5.37
CA PRO A 50 -5.84 -2.54 6.55
C PRO A 50 -5.68 -4.02 6.17
N GLY A 51 -4.73 -4.69 6.81
CA GLY A 51 -4.47 -6.12 6.58
C GLY A 51 -3.68 -6.45 5.31
N LEU A 52 -3.18 -5.47 4.56
CA LEU A 52 -2.43 -5.74 3.33
C LEU A 52 -1.01 -6.27 3.57
N LYS A 53 -0.37 -5.89 4.68
CA LYS A 53 1.00 -6.29 5.02
C LYS A 53 1.20 -7.82 5.05
N PRO A 54 0.38 -8.64 5.75
CA PRO A 54 0.54 -10.09 5.72
C PRO A 54 0.29 -10.68 4.32
N ILE A 55 -0.63 -10.11 3.54
CA ILE A 55 -0.94 -10.56 2.17
C ILE A 55 0.29 -10.33 1.27
N ILE A 56 0.86 -9.13 1.29
CA ILE A 56 2.08 -8.81 0.53
C ILE A 56 3.23 -9.74 0.92
N GLY A 57 3.40 -10.02 2.22
CA GLY A 57 4.42 -10.96 2.68
C GLY A 57 4.24 -12.38 2.13
N GLN A 58 3.00 -12.86 2.10
CA GLN A 58 2.66 -14.17 1.53
C GLN A 58 2.94 -14.20 0.02
N ASP A 59 2.56 -13.15 -0.71
CA ASP A 59 2.76 -13.03 -2.16
C ASP A 59 4.26 -13.00 -2.50
N LEU A 60 5.06 -12.22 -1.76
CA LEU A 60 6.51 -12.20 -1.92
C LEU A 60 7.14 -13.57 -1.64
N ALA A 61 6.68 -14.29 -0.61
CA ALA A 61 7.17 -15.63 -0.33
C ALA A 61 6.93 -16.59 -1.51
N TRP A 62 5.74 -16.52 -2.13
CA TRP A 62 5.45 -17.29 -3.34
C TRP A 62 6.33 -16.90 -4.52
N LEU A 63 6.51 -15.59 -4.75
CA LEU A 63 7.37 -15.10 -5.82
C LEU A 63 8.82 -15.57 -5.64
N PHE A 64 9.36 -15.57 -4.42
CA PHE A 64 10.70 -16.12 -4.15
C PHE A 64 10.79 -17.63 -4.41
N ILE A 65 9.77 -18.40 -4.04
CA ILE A 65 9.73 -19.85 -4.32
C ILE A 65 9.77 -20.09 -5.84
N LEU A 66 8.95 -19.36 -6.60
CA LEU A 66 8.87 -19.47 -8.05
C LEU A 66 10.16 -19.00 -8.73
N ALA A 67 10.73 -17.88 -8.29
CA ALA A 67 11.99 -17.35 -8.82
C ALA A 67 13.13 -18.35 -8.64
N ARG A 68 13.28 -18.92 -7.44
CA ARG A 68 14.30 -19.95 -7.16
C ARG A 68 14.08 -21.21 -7.98
N ALA A 69 12.83 -21.64 -8.16
CA ALA A 69 12.52 -22.79 -9.01
C ALA A 69 12.86 -22.50 -10.47
N ALA A 70 12.53 -21.32 -10.98
CA ALA A 70 12.84 -20.90 -12.35
C ALA A 70 14.36 -20.91 -12.61
N GLU A 71 15.16 -20.34 -11.72
CA GLU A 71 16.62 -20.39 -11.82
C GLU A 71 17.14 -21.83 -11.72
N ARG A 72 16.55 -22.69 -10.90
CA ARG A 72 16.95 -24.10 -10.76
C ARG A 72 16.75 -24.85 -12.08
N PHE A 73 15.62 -24.67 -12.75
CA PHE A 73 15.19 -25.51 -13.87
C PHE A 73 15.42 -24.90 -15.26
N SER A 74 15.70 -23.60 -15.36
CA SER A 74 15.93 -22.93 -16.65
C SER A 74 17.24 -22.13 -16.65
N ALA A 75 18.07 -22.37 -17.66
CA ALA A 75 19.29 -21.59 -17.88
C ALA A 75 18.96 -20.15 -18.31
N ASP A 76 17.92 -19.96 -19.13
CA ASP A 76 17.48 -18.64 -19.58
C ASP A 76 16.92 -17.82 -18.42
N ALA A 77 16.13 -18.43 -17.55
CA ALA A 77 15.61 -17.75 -16.37
C ALA A 77 16.74 -17.34 -15.42
N ARG A 78 17.80 -18.15 -15.29
CA ARG A 78 18.98 -17.81 -14.48
C ARG A 78 19.68 -16.54 -14.94
N LEU A 79 19.68 -16.25 -16.25
CA LEU A 79 20.27 -15.02 -16.82
C LEU A 79 19.44 -13.77 -16.50
N LEU A 80 18.14 -13.94 -16.21
CA LEU A 80 17.25 -12.84 -15.85
C LEU A 80 17.29 -12.50 -14.36
N HIS A 81 18.01 -13.28 -13.55
CA HIS A 81 18.15 -13.08 -12.11
C HIS A 81 16.81 -12.82 -11.38
N PRO A 82 15.78 -13.67 -11.58
CA PRO A 82 14.43 -13.41 -11.08
C PRO A 82 14.37 -13.33 -9.54
N VAL A 83 15.31 -13.93 -8.80
CA VAL A 83 15.36 -13.77 -7.34
C VAL A 83 15.70 -12.32 -6.98
N ASP A 84 16.60 -11.68 -7.73
CA ASP A 84 17.01 -10.29 -7.50
C ASP A 84 15.89 -9.31 -7.89
N VAL A 85 14.99 -9.70 -8.79
CA VAL A 85 13.81 -8.90 -9.17
C VAL A 85 12.74 -8.88 -8.06
N VAL A 86 12.67 -9.92 -7.23
CA VAL A 86 11.69 -10.04 -6.15
C VAL A 86 12.18 -9.36 -4.85
N ALA A 87 13.50 -9.20 -4.68
CA ALA A 87 14.16 -8.63 -3.50
C ALA A 87 14.12 -7.09 -3.46
#